data_AF-A0A419R0P6-F1
#
_entry.id   AF-A0A419R0P6-F1
#
_cell.length_a   1.000
_cell.length_b   1.000
_cell.length_c   1.000
_cell.angle_alpha   90.00
_cell.angle_beta   90.00
_cell.angle_gamma   90.00
#
_symmetry.space_group_name_H-M   'P 1'
#
loop_
_entity.id
_entity.type
_entity.pdbx_description
1 polymer ?
#
loop_
_entity_poly.entity_id
_entity_poly.type
_entity_poly.pdbx_seq_one_letter_code
_entity_poly.pdbx_strand_id
1 'polypeptide(L)'
;MDFVDVDVSTDTKLFVSPRAFTLLHSEWADSCVSSIQNFFGTVLALIKEDKGDEAERLLLELREPNETHLGNSRGKSRGRALGEGSAHDVWEALSQSQAAKSGLINDLEDTVLLIMGIGVDIVSDITTNIVRSQLIAYTQEQCRQLDIPLEQGIESGPIWNSVAKRWETKSVELPLTSKGKLLLVPKAIVRRTSAYDLNEYYRHYMLEFLIEEEKRAGEPPRDCRRPFGLNYAAMGVSSSMA
;
A
#
# COMPACT_ATOMS: atom_id res chain seq x y z
N MET A 1 -13.40 -17.07 -15.54
CA MET A 1 -12.83 -15.90 -16.23
C MET A 1 -12.60 -14.86 -15.16
N ASP A 2 -11.33 -14.73 -14.79
CA ASP A 2 -10.93 -14.33 -13.44
C ASP A 2 -10.44 -12.88 -13.38
N PHE A 3 -10.55 -12.17 -14.51
CA PHE A 3 -10.29 -10.73 -14.64
C PHE A 3 -11.54 -9.95 -14.99
N VAL A 4 -11.55 -8.67 -14.62
CA VAL A 4 -12.64 -7.73 -14.89
C VAL A 4 -12.85 -7.61 -16.40
N ASP A 5 -14.09 -7.76 -16.83
CA ASP A 5 -14.50 -7.46 -18.19
C ASP A 5 -14.72 -5.93 -18.30
N VAL A 6 -13.84 -5.25 -19.03
CA VAL A 6 -13.80 -3.79 -19.13
C VAL A 6 -14.21 -3.33 -20.52
N ASP A 7 -14.99 -2.25 -20.57
CA ASP A 7 -15.25 -1.54 -21.83
C ASP A 7 -14.06 -0.66 -22.17
N VAL A 8 -13.32 -0.97 -23.23
CA VAL A 8 -12.14 -0.19 -23.65
C VAL A 8 -12.49 1.25 -24.05
N SER A 9 -13.77 1.57 -24.27
CA SER A 9 -14.22 2.91 -24.66
C SER A 9 -14.54 3.81 -23.46
N THR A 10 -14.78 3.24 -22.27
CA THR A 10 -15.17 3.99 -21.06
C THR A 10 -14.67 3.34 -19.78
N ASP A 11 -14.30 4.14 -18.79
CA ASP A 11 -13.82 3.58 -17.52
C ASP A 11 -14.93 2.89 -16.73
N THR A 12 -14.57 1.72 -16.20
CA THR A 12 -15.40 0.94 -15.30
C THR A 12 -15.14 1.43 -13.87
N LYS A 13 -16.22 1.81 -13.16
CA LYS A 13 -16.14 2.30 -11.77
C LYS A 13 -15.80 1.20 -10.77
N LEU A 14 -14.53 0.83 -10.79
CA LEU A 14 -13.87 -0.17 -9.97
C LEU A 14 -12.49 0.37 -9.62
N PHE A 15 -12.00 0.00 -8.44
CA PHE A 15 -10.74 0.47 -7.88
C PHE A 15 -9.94 -0.71 -7.37
N VAL A 16 -8.63 -0.73 -7.64
CA VAL A 16 -7.70 -1.72 -7.08
C VAL A 16 -7.52 -1.45 -5.59
N SER A 17 -7.66 -2.49 -4.78
CA SER A 17 -7.52 -2.39 -3.32
C SER A 17 -6.24 -3.08 -2.86
N PRO A 18 -5.30 -2.37 -2.20
CA PRO A 18 -4.14 -3.00 -1.55
C PRO A 18 -4.54 -4.16 -0.64
N ARG A 19 -5.52 -3.95 0.24
CA ARG A 19 -6.03 -4.99 1.17
C ARG A 19 -6.52 -6.24 0.44
N ALA A 20 -7.04 -6.12 -0.78
CA ALA A 20 -7.47 -7.29 -1.51
C ALA A 20 -6.31 -8.25 -1.84
N PHE A 21 -5.07 -7.77 -1.93
CA PHE A 21 -3.90 -8.63 -2.09
C PHE A 21 -3.58 -9.44 -0.83
N THR A 22 -3.76 -8.89 0.39
CA THR A 22 -3.48 -9.65 1.64
C THR A 22 -4.49 -10.74 1.92
N LEU A 23 -5.70 -10.60 1.37
CA LEU A 23 -6.75 -11.61 1.45
C LEU A 23 -6.54 -12.74 0.43
N LEU A 24 -5.60 -12.58 -0.51
CA LEU A 24 -5.25 -13.59 -1.50
C LEU A 24 -4.00 -14.34 -1.06
N HIS A 25 -4.16 -15.62 -0.70
CA HIS A 25 -3.05 -16.49 -0.36
C HIS A 25 -2.43 -17.09 -1.62
N SER A 26 -1.59 -16.32 -2.32
CA SER A 26 -0.90 -16.77 -3.53
C SER A 26 0.44 -16.07 -3.69
N GLU A 27 1.43 -16.75 -4.29
CA GLU A 27 2.77 -16.17 -4.54
C GLU A 27 2.69 -14.87 -5.35
N TRP A 28 1.75 -14.79 -6.30
CA TRP A 28 1.51 -13.58 -7.07
C TRP A 28 1.06 -12.42 -6.19
N ALA A 29 0.09 -12.65 -5.30
CA ALA A 29 -0.39 -11.62 -4.38
C ALA A 29 0.69 -11.22 -3.37
N ASP A 30 1.43 -12.17 -2.82
CA ASP A 30 2.55 -11.90 -1.90
C ASP A 30 3.64 -11.04 -2.57
N SER A 31 3.92 -11.28 -3.85
CA SER A 31 4.85 -10.45 -4.63
C SER A 31 4.34 -9.02 -4.85
N CYS A 32 3.02 -8.84 -4.98
CA CYS A 32 2.38 -7.53 -5.07
C CYS A 32 2.48 -6.78 -3.74
N VAL A 33 2.12 -7.44 -2.63
CA VAL A 33 2.23 -6.88 -1.27
C VAL A 33 3.67 -6.46 -0.99
N SER A 34 4.64 -7.33 -1.29
CA SER A 34 6.06 -7.04 -1.10
C SER A 34 6.53 -5.81 -1.89
N SER A 35 6.02 -5.63 -3.12
CA SER A 35 6.38 -4.47 -3.94
C SER A 35 5.77 -3.17 -3.41
N ILE A 36 4.52 -3.24 -2.94
CA ILE A 36 3.85 -2.09 -2.30
C ILE A 36 4.60 -1.67 -1.05
N GLN A 37 4.89 -2.60 -0.13
CA GLN A 37 5.65 -2.32 1.09
C GLN A 37 7.06 -1.80 0.79
N ASN A 38 7.75 -2.38 -0.20
CA ASN A 38 9.07 -1.93 -0.60
C ASN A 38 9.08 -0.49 -1.14
N PHE A 39 8.09 -0.14 -1.96
CA PHE A 39 7.95 1.22 -2.49
C PHE A 39 7.76 2.23 -1.36
N PHE A 40 6.74 2.05 -0.53
CA PHE A 40 6.45 2.99 0.55
C PHE A 40 7.56 3.02 1.61
N GLY A 41 8.15 1.87 1.93
CA GLY A 41 9.31 1.80 2.83
C GLY A 41 10.51 2.57 2.29
N THR A 42 10.72 2.56 0.97
CA THR A 42 11.76 3.38 0.32
C THR A 42 11.45 4.87 0.43
N VAL A 43 10.21 5.28 0.14
CA VAL A 43 9.78 6.68 0.23
C VAL A 43 9.94 7.22 1.66
N LEU A 44 9.49 6.46 2.67
CA LEU A 44 9.64 6.87 4.07
C LEU A 44 11.09 6.90 4.54
N ALA A 45 11.92 5.96 4.09
CA ALA A 45 13.35 5.99 4.42
C ALA A 45 14.01 7.27 3.87
N LEU A 46 13.68 7.68 2.65
CA LEU A 46 14.15 8.94 2.07
C LEU A 46 13.67 10.15 2.85
N ILE A 47 12.39 10.19 3.24
CA ILE A 47 11.84 11.27 4.09
C ILE A 47 12.59 11.35 5.42
N LYS A 48 12.83 10.20 6.07
CA LYS A 48 13.55 10.13 7.35
C LYS A 48 15.03 10.55 7.24
N GLU A 49 15.65 10.30 6.09
CA GLU A 49 17.03 10.70 5.78
C GLU A 49 17.14 12.17 5.31
N ASP A 50 16.08 12.97 5.43
CA ASP A 50 16.01 14.37 4.98
C ASP A 50 16.22 14.53 3.45
N LYS A 51 15.88 13.48 2.69
CA LYS A 51 15.93 13.43 1.22
C LYS A 51 14.53 13.56 0.61
N GLY A 52 13.75 14.53 1.10
CA GLY A 52 12.37 14.77 0.66
C GLY A 52 12.22 14.92 -0.85
N ASP A 53 13.15 15.63 -1.50
CA ASP A 53 13.16 15.81 -2.95
C ASP A 53 13.27 14.50 -3.73
N GLU A 54 14.06 13.53 -3.24
CA GLU A 54 14.16 12.20 -3.86
C GLU A 54 12.88 11.39 -3.66
N ALA A 55 12.26 11.49 -2.47
CA ALA A 55 10.99 10.85 -2.17
C ALA A 55 9.87 11.39 -3.08
N GLU A 56 9.80 12.71 -3.26
CA GLU A 56 8.83 13.36 -4.13
C GLU A 56 9.04 12.97 -5.60
N ARG A 57 10.29 12.88 -6.08
CA ARG A 57 10.59 12.38 -7.43
C ARG A 57 10.07 10.96 -7.68
N LEU A 58 10.12 10.07 -6.68
CA LEU A 58 9.54 8.74 -6.81
C LEU A 58 8.02 8.78 -6.96
N LEU A 59 7.35 9.71 -6.27
CA LEU A 59 5.90 9.88 -6.34
C LEU A 59 5.46 10.55 -7.65
N LEU A 60 6.28 11.45 -8.21
CA LEU A 60 6.01 12.13 -9.48
C LEU A 60 5.98 11.19 -10.70
N GLU A 61 6.62 10.02 -10.63
CA GLU A 61 6.58 9.02 -11.70
C GLU A 61 5.28 8.20 -11.73
N LEU A 62 4.44 8.32 -10.70
CA LEU A 62 3.14 7.68 -10.66
C LEU A 62 2.21 8.35 -11.68
N ARG A 63 1.52 7.53 -12.50
CA ARG A 63 0.60 8.03 -13.54
C ARG A 63 -0.76 7.39 -13.44
N GLU A 64 -1.81 8.06 -13.88
CA GLU A 64 -3.13 7.44 -13.99
C GLU A 64 -3.06 6.21 -14.95
N PRO A 65 -3.36 4.99 -14.46
CA PRO A 65 -3.17 3.73 -15.19
C PRO A 65 -4.32 3.46 -16.18
N ASN A 66 -4.42 4.30 -17.20
CA ASN A 66 -5.46 4.26 -18.24
C ASN A 66 -5.52 2.91 -18.98
N GLU A 67 -4.41 2.16 -19.02
CA GLU A 67 -4.34 0.83 -19.63
C GLU A 67 -5.24 -0.22 -18.94
N THR A 68 -5.76 0.06 -17.74
CA THR A 68 -6.69 -0.83 -17.03
C THR A 68 -8.16 -0.53 -17.30
N HIS A 69 -8.48 0.67 -17.82
CA HIS A 69 -9.85 1.19 -17.95
C HIS A 69 -10.66 1.11 -16.64
N LEU A 70 -9.99 1.25 -15.50
CA LEU A 70 -10.59 1.34 -14.18
C LEU A 70 -10.53 2.78 -13.68
N GLY A 71 -11.59 3.24 -13.00
CA GLY A 71 -11.64 4.57 -12.40
C GLY A 71 -13.00 5.22 -12.52
N ASN A 72 -13.05 6.54 -12.33
CA ASN A 72 -14.27 7.30 -12.53
C ASN A 72 -14.43 7.63 -14.02
N SER A 73 -15.56 7.28 -14.62
CA SER A 73 -15.90 7.71 -15.98
C SER A 73 -15.94 9.24 -16.09
N ARG A 74 -15.81 9.78 -17.33
CA ARG A 74 -15.73 11.21 -17.74
C ARG A 74 -16.86 12.17 -17.29
N GLY A 75 -17.48 11.97 -16.12
CA GLY A 75 -18.22 13.01 -15.41
C GLY A 75 -17.25 13.82 -14.56
N LYS A 76 -17.45 15.15 -14.49
CA LYS A 76 -16.61 16.11 -13.74
C LYS A 76 -16.15 15.54 -12.40
N SER A 77 -14.93 15.02 -12.35
CA SER A 77 -14.28 14.69 -11.09
C SER A 77 -13.98 16.02 -10.42
N ARG A 78 -14.65 16.28 -9.29
CA ARG A 78 -14.20 17.27 -8.31
C ARG A 78 -13.04 16.70 -7.46
N GLY A 79 -12.61 15.46 -7.73
CA GLY A 79 -11.49 14.77 -7.10
C GLY A 79 -10.21 14.92 -7.90
N ARG A 80 -9.10 15.08 -7.19
CA ARG A 80 -7.74 15.21 -7.72
C ARG A 80 -7.35 13.90 -8.42
N ALA A 81 -7.08 13.94 -9.72
CA ALA A 81 -6.51 12.80 -10.45
C ALA A 81 -5.02 12.64 -10.10
N LEU A 82 -4.48 11.43 -10.20
CA LEU A 82 -3.05 11.18 -9.96
C LEU A 82 -2.20 11.99 -10.97
N GLY A 83 -1.32 12.84 -10.45
CA GLY A 83 -0.49 13.78 -11.22
C GLY A 83 0.35 14.64 -10.28
N GLU A 84 1.04 15.66 -10.79
CA GLU A 84 2.01 16.47 -10.02
C GLU A 84 1.44 17.01 -8.70
N GLY A 85 0.24 17.58 -8.72
CA GLY A 85 -0.40 18.09 -7.50
C GLY A 85 -0.73 17.01 -6.48
N SER A 86 -1.17 15.84 -6.94
CA SER A 86 -1.50 14.70 -6.07
C SER A 86 -0.25 14.01 -5.53
N ALA A 87 0.86 14.01 -6.28
CA ALA A 87 2.14 13.48 -5.80
C ALA A 87 2.66 14.28 -4.61
N HIS A 88 2.55 15.60 -4.66
CA HIS A 88 2.88 16.48 -3.54
C HIS A 88 1.99 16.22 -2.33
N ASP A 89 0.66 16.10 -2.52
CA ASP A 89 -0.27 15.79 -1.42
C ASP A 89 0.06 14.43 -0.76
N VAL A 90 0.39 13.41 -1.58
CA VAL A 90 0.83 12.10 -1.09
C VAL A 90 2.12 12.23 -0.30
N TRP A 91 3.11 12.95 -0.83
CA TRP A 91 4.36 13.20 -0.13
C TRP A 91 4.14 13.92 1.20
N GLU A 92 3.29 14.94 1.25
CA GLU A 92 2.98 15.70 2.46
C GLU A 92 2.31 14.80 3.50
N ALA A 93 1.30 14.01 3.10
CA ALA A 93 0.63 13.05 3.97
C ALA A 93 1.61 12.01 4.55
N LEU A 94 2.49 11.47 3.70
CA LEU A 94 3.52 10.53 4.13
C LEU A 94 4.51 11.20 5.11
N SER A 95 4.93 12.43 4.83
CA SER A 95 5.92 13.16 5.64
C SER A 95 5.40 13.53 7.03
N GLN A 96 4.10 13.77 7.17
CA GLN A 96 3.46 14.07 8.45
C GLN A 96 3.13 12.81 9.28
N SER A 97 3.26 11.63 8.69
CA SER A 97 2.88 10.37 9.33
C SER A 97 3.83 9.93 10.46
N GLN A 98 3.36 9.04 11.33
CA GLN A 98 4.23 8.43 12.34
C GLN A 98 5.29 7.50 11.72
N ALA A 99 4.97 6.87 10.59
CA ALA A 99 5.92 6.00 9.90
C ALA A 99 7.08 6.78 9.28
N ALA A 100 6.90 8.06 8.91
CA ALA A 100 8.02 8.91 8.51
C ALA A 100 9.02 9.15 9.65
N LYS A 101 8.54 9.20 10.91
CA LYS A 101 9.41 9.34 12.08
C LYS A 101 10.13 8.04 12.43
N SER A 102 9.41 6.93 12.44
CA SER A 102 10.00 5.62 12.78
C SER A 102 10.85 5.04 11.63
N GLY A 103 10.49 5.35 10.38
CA GLY A 103 11.05 4.75 9.16
C GLY A 103 10.61 3.30 8.93
N LEU A 104 9.60 2.82 9.66
CA LEU A 104 9.13 1.43 9.62
C LEU A 104 7.69 1.38 9.12
N ILE A 105 7.45 0.48 8.16
CA ILE A 105 6.12 0.05 7.73
C ILE A 105 6.03 -1.43 8.08
N ASN A 106 5.13 -1.78 8.98
CA ASN A 106 5.06 -3.15 9.50
C ASN A 106 4.09 -4.01 8.67
N ASP A 107 3.10 -3.41 8.02
CA ASP A 107 2.12 -4.13 7.20
C ASP A 107 1.54 -3.27 6.05
N LEU A 108 0.70 -3.91 5.22
CA LEU A 108 0.01 -3.21 4.13
C LEU A 108 -1.11 -2.29 4.66
N GLU A 109 -1.55 -2.54 5.88
CA GLU A 109 -2.62 -1.82 6.57
C GLU A 109 -2.16 -0.39 6.92
N ASP A 110 -1.01 -0.30 7.57
CA ASP A 110 -0.18 0.90 7.77
C ASP A 110 0.05 1.59 6.44
N THR A 111 0.44 0.86 5.40
CA THR A 111 0.68 1.47 4.09
C THR A 111 -0.53 2.24 3.56
N VAL A 112 -1.74 1.68 3.70
CA VAL A 112 -2.99 2.33 3.30
C VAL A 112 -3.34 3.48 4.25
N LEU A 113 -3.10 3.32 5.55
CA LEU A 113 -3.25 4.37 6.58
C LEU A 113 -2.38 5.60 6.31
N LEU A 114 -1.17 5.42 5.81
CA LEU A 114 -0.23 6.50 5.55
C LEU A 114 -0.69 7.43 4.42
N ILE A 115 -1.60 6.93 3.57
CA ILE A 115 -2.24 7.67 2.48
C ILE A 115 -3.59 8.25 2.96
N MET A 116 -3.85 8.33 4.27
CA MET A 116 -5.08 8.96 4.79
C MET A 116 -5.20 10.42 4.33
N GLY A 117 -6.42 10.82 3.98
CA GLY A 117 -6.72 12.14 3.40
C GLY A 117 -6.70 12.17 1.87
N ILE A 118 -6.24 11.08 1.24
CA ILE A 118 -6.18 10.92 -0.21
C ILE A 118 -7.29 9.97 -0.68
N GLY A 119 -7.83 10.25 -1.86
CA GLY A 119 -8.98 9.54 -2.40
C GLY A 119 -8.70 8.08 -2.75
N VAL A 120 -9.75 7.25 -2.75
CA VAL A 120 -9.68 5.83 -3.13
C VAL A 120 -9.21 5.63 -4.58
N ASP A 121 -9.49 6.60 -5.44
CA ASP A 121 -8.99 6.69 -6.80
C ASP A 121 -7.47 6.79 -6.82
N ILE A 122 -6.90 7.74 -6.08
CA ILE A 122 -5.45 7.91 -5.98
C ILE A 122 -4.80 6.65 -5.37
N VAL A 123 -5.35 6.09 -4.28
CA VAL A 123 -4.80 4.85 -3.70
C VAL A 123 -4.80 3.71 -4.72
N SER A 124 -5.90 3.54 -5.46
CA SER A 124 -6.01 2.54 -6.54
C SER A 124 -4.97 2.76 -7.62
N ASP A 125 -4.78 4.01 -8.05
CA ASP A 125 -3.83 4.35 -9.08
C ASP A 125 -2.39 4.08 -8.63
N ILE A 126 -2.00 4.54 -7.44
CA ILE A 126 -0.68 4.29 -6.86
C ILE A 126 -0.42 2.78 -6.79
N THR A 127 -1.38 2.03 -6.27
CA THR A 127 -1.29 0.58 -6.14
C THR A 127 -1.06 -0.07 -7.50
N THR A 128 -1.86 0.31 -8.49
CA THR A 128 -1.79 -0.21 -9.85
C THR A 128 -0.43 0.09 -10.50
N ASN A 129 0.14 1.27 -10.27
CA ASN A 129 1.48 1.61 -10.76
C ASN A 129 2.55 0.72 -10.14
N ILE A 130 2.50 0.52 -8.82
CA ILE A 130 3.51 -0.27 -8.11
C ILE A 130 3.43 -1.74 -8.54
N VAL A 131 2.22 -2.30 -8.68
CA VAL A 131 2.03 -3.71 -9.07
C VAL A 131 1.98 -3.93 -10.58
N ARG A 132 2.30 -2.91 -11.39
CA ARG A 132 2.16 -2.96 -12.85
C ARG A 132 2.93 -4.13 -13.47
N SER A 133 4.13 -4.43 -12.96
CA SER A 133 4.93 -5.54 -13.49
C SER A 133 4.24 -6.90 -13.30
N GLN A 134 3.57 -7.09 -12.17
CA GLN A 134 2.81 -8.28 -11.83
C GLN A 134 1.51 -8.37 -12.64
N LEU A 135 0.87 -7.23 -12.92
CA LEU A 135 -0.30 -7.14 -13.81
C LEU A 135 0.06 -7.42 -15.27
N ILE A 136 1.23 -7.00 -15.74
CA ILE A 136 1.74 -7.35 -17.08
C ILE A 136 1.90 -8.88 -17.18
N ALA A 137 2.58 -9.51 -16.21
CA ALA A 137 2.77 -10.96 -16.20
C ALA A 137 1.44 -11.72 -16.15
N TYR A 138 0.50 -11.25 -15.30
CA TYR A 138 -0.85 -11.79 -15.24
C TYR A 138 -1.58 -11.67 -16.58
N THR A 139 -1.51 -10.50 -17.23
CA THR A 139 -2.14 -10.24 -18.52
C THR A 139 -1.62 -11.17 -19.60
N GLN A 140 -0.30 -11.33 -19.68
CA GLN A 140 0.34 -12.22 -20.65
C GLN A 140 -0.13 -13.67 -20.47
N GLU A 141 -0.19 -14.14 -19.23
CA GLU A 141 -0.66 -15.49 -18.93
C GLU A 141 -2.13 -15.69 -19.33
N GLN A 142 -3.00 -14.75 -18.97
CA GLN A 142 -4.42 -14.81 -19.36
C GLN A 142 -4.62 -14.75 -20.88
N CYS A 143 -3.85 -13.91 -21.58
CA CYS A 143 -3.92 -13.82 -23.03
C CYS A 143 -3.48 -15.12 -23.70
N ARG A 144 -2.39 -15.76 -23.24
CA ARG A 144 -1.94 -17.05 -23.77
C ARG A 144 -2.96 -18.17 -23.51
N GLN A 145 -3.59 -18.18 -22.33
CA GLN A 145 -4.62 -19.17 -22.00
C GLN A 145 -5.91 -19.03 -22.84
N LEU A 146 -6.22 -17.81 -23.28
CA LEU A 146 -7.43 -17.48 -24.04
C LEU A 146 -7.17 -17.28 -25.55
N ASP A 147 -5.95 -17.57 -26.02
CA ASP A 147 -5.50 -17.33 -27.39
C ASP A 147 -5.72 -15.88 -27.88
N ILE A 148 -5.59 -14.90 -26.97
CA ILE A 148 -5.63 -13.47 -27.29
C ILE A 148 -4.25 -13.03 -27.80
N PRO A 149 -4.15 -12.39 -29.00
CA PRO A 149 -2.88 -11.94 -29.55
C PRO A 149 -2.12 -10.96 -28.65
N LEU A 150 -0.82 -11.17 -28.53
CA LEU A 150 0.13 -10.28 -27.83
C LEU A 150 1.07 -9.65 -28.85
N GLU A 151 1.16 -8.32 -28.83
CA GLU A 151 2.11 -7.57 -29.66
C GLU A 151 3.43 -7.38 -28.91
N GLN A 152 4.56 -7.58 -29.59
CA GLN A 152 5.89 -7.42 -29.03
C GLN A 152 6.35 -5.96 -29.09
N GLY A 153 7.36 -5.60 -28.28
CA GLY A 153 8.00 -4.29 -28.40
C GLY A 153 7.22 -3.15 -27.74
N ILE A 154 6.21 -3.46 -26.92
CA ILE A 154 5.35 -2.47 -26.28
C ILE A 154 6.04 -1.92 -25.04
N GLU A 155 6.08 -0.60 -24.87
CA GLU A 155 6.59 0.00 -23.65
C GLU A 155 5.67 -0.32 -22.46
N SER A 156 6.25 -0.87 -21.39
CA SER A 156 5.52 -1.17 -20.15
C SER A 156 4.91 0.07 -19.51
N GLY A 157 5.51 1.25 -19.74
CA GLY A 157 5.40 2.39 -18.83
C GLY A 157 6.25 2.18 -17.57
N PRO A 158 6.24 3.12 -16.61
CA PRO A 158 7.03 3.01 -15.39
C PRO A 158 6.64 1.76 -14.60
N ILE A 159 7.58 0.87 -14.31
CA ILE A 159 7.40 -0.27 -13.43
C ILE A 159 8.35 -0.14 -12.23
N TRP A 160 7.86 -0.48 -11.05
CA TRP A 160 8.67 -0.41 -9.83
C TRP A 160 9.67 -1.56 -9.78
N ASN A 161 10.96 -1.25 -9.68
CA ASN A 161 12.00 -2.25 -9.45
C ASN A 161 12.37 -2.24 -7.96
N SER A 162 11.83 -3.19 -7.20
CA SER A 162 12.05 -3.31 -5.75
C SER A 162 13.50 -3.55 -5.33
N VAL A 163 14.35 -4.07 -6.23
CA VAL A 163 15.77 -4.33 -5.98
C VAL A 163 16.59 -3.06 -6.18
N ALA A 164 16.38 -2.38 -7.31
CA ALA A 164 17.08 -1.14 -7.63
C ALA A 164 16.46 0.11 -6.97
N LYS A 165 15.28 -0.02 -6.36
CA LYS A 165 14.51 1.03 -5.71
C LYS A 165 14.26 2.24 -6.62
N ARG A 166 13.90 1.97 -7.88
CA ARG A 166 13.65 2.99 -8.89
C ARG A 166 12.60 2.54 -9.88
N TRP A 167 12.01 3.51 -10.57
CA TRP A 167 11.18 3.27 -11.73
C TRP A 167 12.05 2.92 -12.94
N GLU A 168 11.61 1.93 -13.72
CA GLU A 168 12.22 1.57 -15.00
C GLU A 168 11.15 1.35 -16.07
N THR A 169 11.54 1.41 -17.34
CA THR A 169 10.66 1.05 -18.47
C THR A 169 11.27 -0.13 -19.19
N LYS A 170 10.43 -1.11 -19.57
CA LYS A 170 10.84 -2.30 -20.32
C LYS A 170 10.02 -2.42 -21.60
N SER A 171 10.63 -3.07 -22.59
CA SER A 171 9.91 -3.60 -23.75
C SER A 171 9.26 -4.92 -23.33
N VAL A 172 7.93 -5.02 -23.45
CA VAL A 172 7.12 -6.17 -23.06
C VAL A 172 6.17 -6.58 -24.19
N GLU A 173 5.52 -7.72 -24.03
CA GLU A 173 4.41 -8.15 -24.88
C GLU A 173 3.07 -7.89 -24.19
N LEU A 174 2.12 -7.25 -24.88
CA LEU A 174 0.81 -6.88 -24.34
C LEU A 174 -0.27 -6.94 -25.43
N PRO A 175 -1.55 -7.18 -25.07
CA PRO A 175 -2.64 -7.05 -26.02
C PRO A 175 -2.84 -5.57 -26.37
N LEU A 176 -3.05 -5.29 -27.66
CA LEU A 176 -3.43 -3.97 -28.14
C LEU A 176 -4.90 -3.91 -28.51
N THR A 177 -5.52 -2.80 -28.15
CA THR A 177 -6.90 -2.45 -28.50
C THR A 177 -6.88 -1.23 -29.42
N SER A 178 -8.06 -0.85 -29.93
CA SER A 178 -8.21 0.41 -30.68
C SER A 178 -7.89 1.67 -29.86
N LYS A 179 -7.73 1.55 -28.53
CA LYS A 179 -7.41 2.64 -27.60
C LYS A 179 -6.00 2.58 -27.02
N GLY A 180 -5.22 1.54 -27.35
CA GLY A 180 -3.87 1.34 -26.87
C GLY A 180 -3.69 0.00 -26.14
N LYS A 181 -2.60 -0.11 -25.39
CA LYS A 181 -2.28 -1.31 -24.60
C LYS A 181 -3.31 -1.53 -23.49
N LEU A 182 -3.62 -2.80 -23.22
CA LEU A 182 -4.56 -3.21 -22.19
C LEU A 182 -3.86 -4.04 -21.11
N LEU A 183 -4.15 -3.75 -19.85
CA LEU A 183 -3.81 -4.60 -18.71
C LEU A 183 -5.08 -5.22 -18.14
N LEU A 184 -5.05 -6.54 -18.02
CA LEU A 184 -6.12 -7.30 -17.38
C LEU A 184 -5.93 -7.26 -15.86
N VAL A 185 -7.02 -6.98 -15.15
CA VAL A 185 -7.02 -6.86 -13.69
C VAL A 185 -7.88 -7.97 -13.08
N PRO A 186 -7.35 -8.81 -12.17
CA PRO A 186 -8.14 -9.85 -11.51
C PRO A 186 -9.37 -9.28 -10.79
N LYS A 187 -10.52 -9.96 -10.91
CA LYS A 187 -11.76 -9.56 -10.20
C LYS A 187 -11.57 -9.57 -8.68
N ALA A 188 -10.68 -10.42 -8.18
CA ALA A 188 -10.43 -10.57 -6.76
C ALA A 188 -9.83 -9.31 -6.10
N ILE A 189 -9.12 -8.47 -6.87
CA ILE A 189 -8.40 -7.31 -6.33
C ILE A 189 -9.15 -5.97 -6.48
N VAL A 190 -10.33 -5.95 -7.13
CA VAL A 190 -11.08 -4.72 -7.40
C VAL A 190 -12.33 -4.54 -6.53
N ARG A 191 -12.76 -3.30 -6.28
CA ARG A 191 -13.95 -2.94 -5.50
C ARG A 191 -14.74 -1.78 -6.14
N ARG A 192 -16.09 -1.74 -6.02
CA ARG A 192 -17.00 -0.77 -6.72
C ARG A 192 -17.10 0.62 -6.08
N THR A 193 -17.02 0.72 -4.75
CA THR A 193 -17.13 1.98 -4.01
C THR A 193 -16.34 1.84 -2.71
N SER A 194 -15.78 2.92 -2.16
CA SER A 194 -15.16 2.97 -0.82
C SER A 194 -16.14 2.76 0.35
N ALA A 195 -17.29 2.12 0.12
CA ALA A 195 -18.47 2.28 0.97
C ALA A 195 -18.47 1.48 2.28
N TYR A 196 -17.44 0.66 2.53
CA TYR A 196 -17.15 0.10 3.84
C TYR A 196 -15.63 0.03 3.95
N ASP A 197 -15.07 0.60 5.01
CA ASP A 197 -13.72 0.27 5.51
C ASP A 197 -12.46 0.85 4.83
N LEU A 198 -12.42 2.15 4.59
CA LEU A 198 -11.21 2.89 5.00
C LEU A 198 -11.45 3.43 6.41
N ASN A 199 -12.46 4.28 6.60
CA ASN A 199 -12.74 4.93 7.89
C ASN A 199 -13.41 4.09 8.99
N GLU A 200 -14.08 2.97 8.69
CA GLU A 200 -14.65 2.06 9.69
C GLU A 200 -13.65 0.93 10.05
N TYR A 201 -12.81 0.55 9.09
CA TYR A 201 -11.59 -0.25 9.24
C TYR A 201 -10.60 0.42 10.19
N TYR A 202 -10.37 1.72 9.99
CA TYR A 202 -9.55 2.54 10.89
C TYR A 202 -10.15 2.69 12.29
N ARG A 203 -11.49 2.70 12.42
CA ARG A 203 -12.17 2.97 13.70
C ARG A 203 -12.39 1.73 14.56
N HIS A 204 -12.61 0.58 13.96
CA HIS A 204 -12.96 -0.65 14.68
C HIS A 204 -11.76 -1.58 14.86
N TYR A 205 -10.90 -1.75 13.86
CA TYR A 205 -9.80 -2.74 13.96
C TYR A 205 -8.47 -2.15 14.42
N MET A 206 -8.12 -0.94 13.97
CA MET A 206 -6.81 -0.33 14.31
C MET A 206 -6.78 0.29 15.71
N LEU A 207 -7.91 0.86 16.18
CA LEU A 207 -8.05 1.33 17.56
C LEU A 207 -7.94 0.18 18.56
N GLU A 208 -8.58 -0.97 18.29
CA GLU A 208 -8.48 -2.14 19.16
C GLU A 208 -7.05 -2.70 19.21
N PHE A 209 -6.36 -2.77 18.08
CA PHE A 209 -4.96 -3.25 18.03
C PHE A 209 -3.98 -2.30 18.73
N LEU A 210 -4.09 -0.98 18.52
CA LEU A 210 -3.24 0.01 19.17
C LEU A 210 -3.49 0.08 20.69
N ILE A 211 -4.75 -0.04 21.12
CA ILE A 211 -5.10 -0.16 22.56
C ILE A 211 -4.48 -1.43 23.15
N GLU A 212 -4.47 -2.55 22.41
CA GLU A 212 -3.92 -3.81 22.89
C GLU A 212 -2.38 -3.79 22.95
N GLU A 213 -1.72 -3.16 21.97
CA GLU A 213 -0.27 -2.95 21.97
C GLU A 213 0.17 -1.92 23.01
N GLU A 214 -0.61 -0.87 23.27
CA GLU A 214 -0.32 0.09 24.35
C GLU A 214 -0.52 -0.55 25.73
N LYS A 215 -1.49 -1.46 25.89
CA LYS A 215 -1.61 -2.31 27.09
C LYS A 215 -0.42 -3.26 27.25
N ARG A 216 0.09 -3.85 26.16
CA ARG A 216 1.26 -4.75 26.19
C ARG A 216 2.58 -4.01 26.41
N ALA A 217 2.73 -2.82 25.84
CA ALA A 217 3.88 -1.94 26.02
C ALA A 217 3.83 -1.22 27.38
N GLY A 218 2.65 -1.04 27.95
CA GLY A 218 2.39 -0.52 29.29
C GLY A 218 2.44 -1.57 30.40
N GLU A 219 2.45 -2.87 30.08
CA GLU A 219 2.74 -3.92 31.06
C GLU A 219 4.26 -3.95 31.33
N PRO A 220 4.73 -3.60 32.54
CA PRO A 220 6.13 -3.76 32.86
C PRO A 220 6.49 -5.25 32.74
N PRO A 221 7.69 -5.59 32.24
CA PRO A 221 8.08 -6.98 32.04
C PRO A 221 7.83 -7.76 33.33
N ARG A 222 7.10 -8.88 33.22
CA ARG A 222 6.89 -9.78 34.36
C ARG A 222 8.25 -10.28 34.82
N ASP A 223 8.76 -9.61 35.85
CA ASP A 223 9.97 -9.89 36.57
C ASP A 223 10.04 -11.39 36.89
N CYS A 224 10.99 -12.07 36.24
CA CYS A 224 11.42 -13.42 36.54
C CYS A 224 12.03 -13.44 37.96
N ARG A 225 11.20 -13.40 39.00
CA ARG A 225 11.66 -13.66 40.35
C ARG A 225 11.99 -15.14 40.50
N ARG A 226 13.25 -15.44 40.81
CA ARG A 226 13.70 -16.19 42.01
C ARG A 226 15.22 -15.98 42.22
N PRO A 227 15.75 -16.29 43.42
CA PRO A 227 15.33 -15.95 44.77
C PRO A 227 16.52 -15.28 45.54
N PHE A 228 16.44 -15.18 46.87
CA PHE A 228 17.39 -14.52 47.79
C PHE A 228 17.22 -12.99 47.84
N GLY A 229 16.56 -12.42 48.85
CA GLY A 229 16.75 -12.68 50.27
C GLY A 229 17.71 -11.62 50.80
N LEU A 230 17.15 -10.48 51.22
CA LEU A 230 17.70 -9.60 52.25
C LEU A 230 16.64 -8.57 52.63
N ASN A 231 16.06 -8.79 53.80
CA ASN A 231 15.12 -7.92 54.50
C ASN A 231 15.83 -6.67 55.00
N TYR A 232 15.20 -5.50 54.85
CA TYR A 232 15.25 -4.46 55.87
C TYR A 232 13.87 -3.79 55.95
N ALA A 233 13.04 -4.30 56.86
CA ALA A 233 11.87 -3.59 57.38
C ALA A 233 12.29 -2.98 58.72
N ALA A 234 12.31 -1.65 58.75
CA ALA A 234 12.25 -0.89 60.00
C ALA A 234 10.81 -0.89 60.51
N MET A 235 10.65 -1.15 61.80
CA MET A 235 9.76 -0.50 62.77
C MET A 235 9.16 -1.50 63.77
N GLY A 236 9.44 -1.23 65.04
CA GLY A 236 8.54 -1.58 66.13
C GLY A 236 9.15 -2.42 67.24
N VAL A 237 9.84 -1.78 68.19
CA VAL A 237 9.75 -2.22 69.59
C VAL A 237 9.72 -0.98 70.50
N SER A 238 8.60 -0.83 71.19
CA SER A 238 8.40 0.07 72.32
C SER A 238 8.94 -0.58 73.60
N SER A 239 9.33 0.26 74.56
CA SER A 239 9.24 0.07 76.02
C SER A 239 10.54 -0.16 76.80
N SER A 240 10.98 0.94 77.45
CA SER A 240 11.06 1.12 78.91
C SER A 240 12.30 0.69 79.72
N MET A 241 12.56 1.58 80.70
CA MET A 241 13.22 1.44 82.01
C MET A 241 14.72 1.75 82.16
N ALA A 242 14.92 2.57 83.19
CA ALA A 242 16.11 2.92 83.97
C ALA A 242 16.98 4.08 83.45
#